data_AF-A0A9R1DTB0-F1
#
_entry.id   AF-A0A9R1DTB0-F1
#
_cell.length_a   1.000
_cell.length_b   1.000
_cell.length_c   1.000
_cell.angle_alpha   90.00
_cell.angle_beta   90.00
_cell.angle_gamma   90.00
#
_symmetry.space_group_name_H-M   'P 1'
#
loop_
_entity.id
_entity.type
_entity.pdbx_description
1 polymer ?
#
loop_
_entity_poly.entity_id
_entity_poly.type
_entity_poly.pdbx_seq_one_letter_code
_entity_poly.pdbx_strand_id
1 'polypeptide(L)'
;MSSSDILLGDGYHPKLSQYGLAKLHQLAAEEETFTLSTNIAPEMLATGRVTTKSNVYSFGGVLLELITGRTPFDPAQAVAEDRNLGIWATRLMKDRSQFRWMADPALQDRYPSMDLHKALKVASMCIHQRPAMRSPIGAVVAALSRLAACDDHPPESSHHAAPR
;
A
#
# COMPACT_ATOMS: atom_id res chain seq x y z
N MET A 1 -6.50 6.65 -7.94
CA MET A 1 -5.57 7.34 -7.02
C MET A 1 -4.25 6.62 -7.10
N SER A 2 -3.16 7.33 -7.31
CA SER A 2 -1.79 6.80 -7.36
C SER A 2 -0.93 7.44 -6.28
N SER A 3 0.21 6.83 -5.96
CA SER A 3 1.22 7.41 -5.07
C SER A 3 1.72 8.78 -5.57
N SER A 4 1.86 8.94 -6.88
CA SER A 4 2.22 10.23 -7.52
C SER A 4 1.17 11.34 -7.34
N ASP A 5 -0.07 11.00 -6.96
CA ASP A 5 -1.13 11.98 -6.68
C ASP A 5 -1.11 12.47 -5.21
N ILE A 6 -0.20 11.92 -4.39
CA ILE A 6 -0.04 12.27 -2.97
C ILE A 6 1.28 13.04 -2.83
N LEU A 7 1.15 14.34 -2.64
CA LEU A 7 2.29 15.23 -2.39
C LEU A 7 2.57 15.29 -0.89
N LEU A 8 3.84 15.52 -0.55
CA LEU A 8 4.27 15.72 0.83
C LEU A 8 4.58 17.20 1.02
N GLY A 9 3.81 17.85 1.89
CA GLY A 9 4.09 19.22 2.33
C GLY A 9 5.10 19.25 3.48
N ASP A 10 5.23 20.43 4.10
CA ASP A 10 6.10 20.62 5.26
C ASP A 10 5.80 19.61 6.37
N GLY A 11 6.85 19.05 6.96
CA GLY A 11 6.73 18.01 7.99
C GLY A 11 6.16 16.68 7.47
N TYR A 12 6.28 16.40 6.16
CA TYR A 12 5.78 15.17 5.53
C TYR A 12 4.25 14.99 5.62
N HIS A 13 3.50 16.08 5.79
CA HIS A 13 2.03 16.01 5.79
C HIS A 13 1.51 15.70 4.38
N PRO A 14 0.80 14.57 4.18
CA PRO A 14 0.32 14.19 2.86
C PRO A 14 -0.84 15.07 2.40
N LYS A 15 -0.82 15.47 1.12
CA LYS A 15 -1.86 16.26 0.45
C LYS A 15 -2.18 15.65 -0.91
N LEU A 16 -3.46 15.54 -1.25
CA LEU A 16 -3.88 15.05 -2.56
C LEU A 16 -3.79 16.19 -3.59
N SER A 17 -3.07 15.96 -4.69
CA SER A 17 -2.96 16.94 -5.79
C SER A 17 -4.11 16.85 -6.79
N GLN A 18 -4.78 15.69 -6.90
CA GLN A 18 -5.74 15.39 -7.96
C GLN A 18 -7.18 15.13 -7.47
N TYR A 19 -7.66 15.94 -6.54
CA TYR A 19 -9.06 15.83 -6.12
C TYR A 19 -10.00 16.23 -7.26
N GLY A 20 -10.88 15.31 -7.70
CA GLY A 20 -11.91 15.59 -8.72
C GLY A 20 -11.47 15.44 -10.19
N LEU A 21 -10.21 15.10 -10.47
CA LEU A 21 -9.67 14.94 -11.83
C LEU A 21 -9.52 13.48 -12.28
N ALA A 22 -10.09 12.53 -11.53
CA ALA A 22 -9.90 11.09 -11.76
C ALA A 22 -10.24 10.62 -13.19
N LYS A 23 -11.14 11.33 -13.89
CA LYS A 23 -11.54 11.02 -15.26
C LYS A 23 -10.57 11.55 -16.32
N LEU A 24 -9.77 12.57 -15.99
CA LEU A 24 -8.77 13.15 -16.90
C LEU A 24 -7.46 12.35 -16.90
N HIS A 25 -7.03 11.81 -15.75
CA HIS A 25 -5.86 10.93 -15.68
C HIS A 25 -6.06 9.61 -16.46
N GLN A 26 -7.29 9.10 -16.55
CA GLN A 26 -7.62 7.93 -17.37
C GLN A 26 -7.33 8.12 -18.86
N LEU A 27 -7.45 9.36 -19.36
CA LEU A 27 -7.24 9.68 -20.78
C LEU A 27 -5.76 9.95 -21.11
N ALA A 28 -4.94 10.24 -20.08
CA ALA A 28 -3.55 10.66 -20.24
C ALA A 28 -2.54 9.56 -19.91
N ALA A 29 -2.96 8.47 -19.24
CA ALA A 29 -2.08 7.34 -18.97
C ALA A 29 -1.88 6.49 -20.23
N GLU A 30 -0.64 6.10 -20.49
CA GLU A 30 -0.34 5.09 -21.52
C GLU A 30 -1.11 3.80 -21.21
N GLU A 31 -1.84 3.26 -22.19
CA GLU A 31 -2.78 2.15 -22.00
C GLU A 31 -2.13 0.91 -21.34
N GLU A 32 -0.86 0.64 -21.64
CA GLU A 32 -0.09 -0.46 -21.05
C GLU A 32 0.21 -0.24 -19.55
N THR A 33 0.71 0.93 -19.17
CA THR A 33 1.03 1.25 -17.76
C THR A 33 -0.24 1.33 -16.90
N PHE A 34 -1.34 1.80 -17.50
CA PHE A 34 -2.64 1.87 -16.84
C PHE A 34 -3.19 0.48 -16.53
N THR A 35 -3.24 -0.43 -17.50
CA THR A 35 -3.80 -1.77 -17.32
C THR A 35 -3.00 -2.67 -16.37
N LEU A 36 -1.69 -2.43 -16.24
CA LEU A 36 -0.79 -3.27 -15.46
C LEU A 36 -0.57 -2.79 -14.01
N SER A 37 -1.10 -1.63 -13.63
CA SER A 37 -0.87 -1.04 -12.30
C SER A 37 -1.72 -1.67 -11.20
N THR A 38 -1.09 -1.97 -10.05
CA THR A 38 -1.83 -2.44 -8.85
C THR A 38 -2.77 -1.39 -8.25
N ASN A 39 -2.68 -0.13 -8.66
CA ASN A 39 -3.51 0.95 -8.15
C ASN A 39 -4.86 1.05 -8.89
N ILE A 40 -5.08 0.24 -9.93
CA ILE A 40 -6.33 0.23 -10.68
C ILE A 40 -7.17 -0.97 -10.27
N ALA A 41 -8.39 -0.70 -9.81
CA ALA A 41 -9.31 -1.76 -9.42
C ALA A 41 -9.71 -2.61 -10.62
N PRO A 42 -9.85 -3.95 -10.49
CA PRO A 42 -10.20 -4.83 -11.60
C PRO A 42 -11.50 -4.44 -12.31
N GLU A 43 -12.52 -4.04 -11.55
CA GLU A 43 -13.80 -3.60 -12.11
C GLU A 43 -13.71 -2.23 -12.79
N MET A 44 -12.72 -1.41 -12.44
CA MET A 44 -12.47 -0.13 -13.09
C MET A 44 -11.89 -0.35 -14.49
N LEU A 45 -11.05 -1.38 -14.68
CA LEU A 45 -10.58 -1.78 -16.02
C LEU A 45 -11.74 -2.29 -16.89
N ALA A 46 -12.65 -3.08 -16.31
CA ALA A 46 -13.77 -3.65 -17.05
C ALA A 46 -14.87 -2.63 -17.40
N THR A 47 -15.13 -1.65 -16.52
CA THR A 47 -16.29 -0.76 -16.66
C THR A 47 -15.93 0.70 -16.92
N GLY A 48 -14.67 1.10 -16.71
CA GLY A 48 -14.21 2.49 -16.73
C GLY A 48 -14.74 3.35 -15.56
N ARG A 49 -15.58 2.78 -14.67
CA ARG A 49 -16.28 3.55 -13.64
C ARG A 49 -15.44 3.67 -12.37
N VAL A 50 -15.23 4.91 -11.95
CA VAL A 50 -14.68 5.22 -10.63
C VAL A 50 -15.79 5.16 -9.58
N THR A 51 -15.55 4.47 -8.49
CA THR A 51 -16.46 4.31 -7.35
C THR A 51 -15.70 4.51 -6.04
N THR A 52 -16.42 4.68 -4.93
CA THR A 52 -15.80 4.67 -3.60
C THR A 52 -15.00 3.39 -3.35
N LYS A 53 -15.49 2.23 -3.84
CA LYS A 53 -14.81 0.94 -3.66
C LYS A 53 -13.57 0.79 -4.54
N SER A 54 -13.57 1.36 -5.76
CA SER A 54 -12.35 1.37 -6.59
C SER A 54 -11.30 2.31 -5.99
N ASN A 55 -11.72 3.44 -5.41
CA ASN A 55 -10.80 4.33 -4.68
C ASN A 55 -10.18 3.66 -3.45
N VAL A 56 -10.96 2.87 -2.70
CA VAL A 56 -10.41 2.05 -1.59
C VAL A 56 -9.37 1.05 -2.10
N TYR A 57 -9.61 0.41 -3.24
CA TYR A 57 -8.63 -0.50 -3.84
C TYR A 57 -7.33 0.23 -4.21
N SER A 58 -7.44 1.37 -4.89
CA SER A 58 -6.31 2.23 -5.21
C SER A 58 -5.52 2.65 -3.97
N PHE A 59 -6.21 3.03 -2.89
CA PHE A 59 -5.58 3.33 -1.60
C PHE A 59 -4.80 2.14 -1.05
N GLY A 60 -5.37 0.94 -1.14
CA GLY A 60 -4.69 -0.29 -0.74
C GLY A 60 -3.41 -0.55 -1.52
N GLY A 61 -3.41 -0.27 -2.84
CA GLY A 61 -2.21 -0.34 -3.66
C GLY A 61 -1.12 0.64 -3.22
N VAL A 62 -1.49 1.91 -2.97
CA VAL A 62 -0.56 2.91 -2.41
C VAL A 62 -0.01 2.46 -1.04
N LEU A 63 -0.85 1.90 -0.18
CA LEU A 63 -0.40 1.37 1.10
C LEU A 63 0.62 0.22 0.94
N LEU A 64 0.47 -0.61 -0.10
CA LEU A 64 1.47 -1.64 -0.43
C LEU A 64 2.77 -1.03 -0.95
N GLU A 65 2.72 0.00 -1.79
CA GLU A 65 3.92 0.72 -2.24
C GLU A 65 4.69 1.24 -1.02
N LEU A 66 3.99 1.85 -0.04
CA LEU A 66 4.59 2.36 1.19
C LEU A 66 5.19 1.26 2.08
N ILE A 67 4.50 0.13 2.24
CA ILE A 67 4.99 -0.98 3.08
C ILE A 67 6.22 -1.65 2.46
N THR A 68 6.23 -1.77 1.13
CA THR A 68 7.18 -2.63 0.40
C THR A 68 8.33 -1.87 -0.26
N GLY A 69 8.21 -0.56 -0.42
CA GLY A 69 9.15 0.26 -1.19
C GLY A 69 9.13 -0.03 -2.70
N ARG A 70 8.16 -0.83 -3.19
CA ARG A 70 8.08 -1.26 -4.60
C ARG A 70 7.12 -0.38 -5.39
N THR A 71 7.40 -0.24 -6.68
CA THR A 71 6.47 0.41 -7.61
C THR A 71 5.26 -0.50 -7.92
N PRO A 72 4.12 0.07 -8.36
CA PRO A 72 2.91 -0.69 -8.71
C PRO A 72 3.14 -1.77 -9.77
N PHE A 73 4.04 -1.46 -10.71
CA PHE A 73 4.51 -2.32 -11.77
C PHE A 73 6.01 -2.14 -11.94
N ASP A 74 6.75 -3.25 -12.02
CA ASP A 74 8.21 -3.27 -12.20
C ASP A 74 8.58 -4.28 -13.30
N PRO A 75 8.89 -3.84 -14.53
CA PRO A 75 9.25 -4.73 -15.63
C PRO A 75 10.61 -5.42 -15.44
N ALA A 76 11.46 -4.93 -14.53
CA ALA A 76 12.78 -5.50 -14.28
C ALA A 76 12.72 -6.82 -13.48
N GLN A 77 11.56 -7.17 -12.90
CA GLN A 77 11.40 -8.45 -12.21
C GLN A 77 11.54 -9.63 -13.18
N ALA A 78 12.40 -10.57 -12.80
CA ALA A 78 12.67 -11.80 -13.57
C ALA A 78 11.43 -12.69 -13.66
N VAL A 79 10.67 -12.78 -12.56
CA VAL A 79 9.40 -13.53 -12.52
C VAL A 79 8.27 -12.63 -13.00
N ALA A 80 7.60 -13.03 -14.08
CA ALA A 80 6.56 -12.21 -14.72
C ALA A 80 5.40 -11.85 -13.76
N GLU A 81 4.98 -12.79 -12.92
CA GLU A 81 3.93 -12.58 -11.92
C GLU A 81 4.34 -11.59 -10.82
N ASP A 82 5.64 -11.43 -10.60
CA ASP A 82 6.17 -10.54 -9.57
C ASP A 82 6.31 -9.10 -10.05
N ARG A 83 6.12 -8.85 -11.36
CA ARG A 83 6.12 -7.51 -11.95
C ARG A 83 4.96 -6.67 -11.45
N ASN A 84 3.80 -7.26 -11.19
CA ASN A 84 2.64 -6.56 -10.64
C ASN A 84 2.65 -6.70 -9.11
N LEU A 85 2.74 -5.56 -8.41
CA LEU A 85 2.85 -5.52 -6.96
C LEU A 85 1.64 -6.17 -6.26
N GLY A 86 0.43 -6.00 -6.79
CA GLY A 86 -0.79 -6.55 -6.21
C GLY A 86 -0.86 -8.07 -6.31
N ILE A 87 -0.46 -8.63 -7.45
CA ILE A 87 -0.40 -10.08 -7.67
C ILE A 87 0.63 -10.70 -6.72
N TRP A 88 1.85 -10.14 -6.70
CA TRP A 88 2.90 -10.57 -5.78
C TRP A 88 2.46 -10.48 -4.31
N ALA A 89 1.92 -9.33 -3.89
CA ALA A 89 1.54 -9.11 -2.50
C ALA A 89 0.41 -10.05 -2.08
N THR A 90 -0.62 -10.23 -2.91
CA THR A 90 -1.74 -11.13 -2.61
C THR A 90 -1.28 -12.59 -2.48
N ARG A 91 -0.24 -12.99 -3.23
CA ARG A 91 0.37 -14.32 -3.11
C ARG A 91 1.08 -14.49 -1.77
N LEU A 92 1.95 -13.55 -1.39
CA LEU A 92 2.70 -13.61 -0.13
C LEU A 92 1.79 -13.47 1.10
N MET A 93 0.74 -12.65 1.03
CA MET A 93 -0.21 -12.44 2.13
C MET A 93 -0.98 -13.69 2.57
N LYS A 94 -0.95 -14.78 1.78
CA LYS A 94 -1.56 -16.06 2.14
C LYS A 94 -0.82 -16.77 3.28
N ASP A 95 0.47 -16.48 3.44
CA ASP A 95 1.31 -17.08 4.47
C ASP A 95 1.98 -16.00 5.32
N ARG A 96 1.65 -15.97 6.61
CA ARG A 96 2.21 -15.00 7.56
C ARG A 96 3.72 -15.12 7.72
N SER A 97 4.29 -16.31 7.47
CA SER A 97 5.74 -16.49 7.52
C SER A 97 6.48 -15.64 6.48
N GLN A 98 5.79 -15.22 5.41
CA GLN A 98 6.35 -14.45 4.32
C GLN A 98 6.35 -12.93 4.57
N PHE A 99 5.67 -12.46 5.62
CA PHE A 99 5.42 -11.01 5.78
C PHE A 99 6.71 -10.21 5.93
N ARG A 100 7.75 -10.78 6.55
CA ARG A 100 9.07 -10.14 6.65
C ARG A 100 9.65 -9.77 5.29
N TRP A 101 9.44 -10.60 4.27
CA TRP A 101 9.93 -10.35 2.91
C TRP A 101 9.13 -9.28 2.17
N MET A 102 8.04 -8.81 2.76
CA MET A 102 7.21 -7.74 2.22
C MET A 102 7.60 -6.35 2.72
N ALA A 103 8.43 -6.26 3.76
CA ALA A 103 8.86 -4.95 4.27
C ALA A 103 9.87 -4.30 3.31
N ASP A 104 9.79 -2.98 3.20
CA ASP A 104 10.74 -2.18 2.44
C ASP A 104 12.19 -2.45 2.93
N PRO A 105 13.09 -2.92 2.04
CA PRO A 105 14.49 -3.15 2.38
C PRO A 105 15.21 -1.93 2.95
N ALA A 106 14.78 -0.70 2.60
CA ALA A 106 15.32 0.54 3.14
C ALA A 106 15.08 0.72 4.65
N LEU A 107 14.08 0.02 5.21
CA LEU A 107 13.84 0.01 6.66
C LEU A 107 14.90 -0.80 7.41
N GLN A 108 15.66 -1.68 6.75
CA GLN A 108 16.75 -2.47 7.35
C GLN A 108 16.30 -3.24 8.61
N ASP A 109 15.13 -3.89 8.56
CA ASP A 109 14.49 -4.60 9.69
C ASP A 109 14.17 -3.71 10.92
N ARG A 110 14.24 -2.38 10.79
CA ARG A 110 13.85 -1.42 11.84
C ARG A 110 12.35 -1.12 11.80
N TYR A 111 11.54 -2.12 12.11
CA TYR A 111 10.10 -1.95 12.25
C TYR A 111 9.53 -3.00 13.22
N PRO A 112 8.47 -2.69 13.97
CA PRO A 112 7.80 -3.69 14.79
C PRO A 112 7.11 -4.73 13.90
N SER A 113 7.47 -6.01 14.08
CA SER A 113 6.90 -7.10 13.26
C SER A 113 5.37 -7.15 13.35
N MET A 114 4.81 -6.93 14.55
CA MET A 114 3.37 -6.93 14.76
C MET A 114 2.66 -5.82 13.98
N ASP A 115 3.29 -4.65 13.85
CA ASP A 115 2.69 -3.51 13.15
C ASP A 115 2.75 -3.69 11.65
N LEU A 116 3.81 -4.32 11.12
CA LEU A 116 3.83 -4.81 9.75
C LEU A 116 2.67 -5.79 9.47
N HIS A 117 2.43 -6.77 10.37
CA HIS A 117 1.30 -7.70 10.19
C HIS A 117 -0.05 -6.98 10.16
N LYS A 118 -0.26 -6.00 11.04
CA LYS A 118 -1.49 -5.20 11.06
C LYS A 118 -1.61 -4.35 9.80
N ALA A 119 -0.54 -3.69 9.36
CA ALA A 119 -0.53 -2.87 8.15
C ALA A 119 -0.85 -3.71 6.88
N LEU A 120 -0.21 -4.86 6.72
CA LEU A 120 -0.48 -5.80 5.63
C LEU A 120 -1.93 -6.32 5.67
N LYS A 121 -2.48 -6.55 6.87
CA LYS A 121 -3.89 -6.92 7.02
C LYS A 121 -4.83 -5.80 6.59
N VAL A 122 -4.50 -4.54 6.89
CA VAL A 122 -5.27 -3.38 6.40
C VAL A 122 -5.20 -3.28 4.88
N ALA A 123 -4.01 -3.41 4.30
CA ALA A 123 -3.83 -3.41 2.85
C ALA A 123 -4.66 -4.53 2.20
N SER A 124 -4.63 -5.75 2.74
CA SER A 124 -5.38 -6.90 2.20
C SER A 124 -6.90 -6.67 2.20
N MET A 125 -7.42 -5.93 3.19
CA MET A 125 -8.84 -5.55 3.25
C MET A 125 -9.22 -4.49 2.21
N CYS A 126 -8.25 -3.77 1.66
CA CYS A 126 -8.47 -2.74 0.64
C CYS A 126 -8.37 -3.32 -0.78
N ILE A 127 -7.36 -4.16 -1.04
CA ILE A 127 -7.06 -4.70 -2.38
C ILE A 127 -7.83 -5.98 -2.74
N HIS A 128 -8.96 -6.25 -2.08
CA HIS A 128 -9.74 -7.45 -2.37
C HIS A 128 -10.35 -7.38 -3.79
N GLN A 129 -10.25 -8.47 -4.56
CA GLN A 129 -10.74 -8.54 -5.95
C GLN A 129 -12.23 -8.17 -6.06
N ARG A 130 -13.07 -8.71 -5.17
CA ARG A 130 -14.50 -8.38 -5.08
C ARG A 130 -14.73 -7.03 -4.35
N PRO A 131 -15.35 -6.00 -4.97
CA PRO A 131 -15.60 -4.71 -4.33
C PRO A 131 -16.43 -4.78 -3.04
N ALA A 132 -17.38 -5.71 -2.98
CA ALA A 132 -18.24 -5.91 -1.81
C ALA A 132 -17.44 -6.32 -0.55
N MET A 133 -16.33 -7.03 -0.72
CA MET A 133 -15.49 -7.52 0.38
C MET A 133 -14.47 -6.49 0.86
N ARG A 134 -14.30 -5.37 0.16
CA ARG A 134 -13.37 -4.31 0.56
C ARG A 134 -13.93 -3.57 1.77
N SER A 135 -13.10 -3.31 2.77
CA SER A 135 -13.52 -2.53 3.94
C SER A 135 -13.95 -1.11 3.54
N PRO A 136 -14.96 -0.51 4.19
CA PRO A 136 -15.27 0.90 3.99
C PRO A 136 -14.10 1.76 4.47
N ILE A 137 -13.86 2.90 3.81
CA ILE A 137 -12.70 3.75 4.11
C ILE A 137 -12.67 4.20 5.59
N GLY A 138 -13.82 4.42 6.23
CA GLY A 138 -13.87 4.74 7.66
C GLY A 138 -13.30 3.63 8.56
N ALA A 139 -13.53 2.36 8.23
CA ALA A 139 -12.95 1.23 8.97
C ALA A 139 -11.44 1.11 8.72
N VAL A 140 -10.99 1.41 7.50
CA VAL A 140 -9.57 1.45 7.14
C VAL A 140 -8.86 2.55 7.93
N VAL A 141 -9.42 3.77 7.95
CA VAL A 141 -8.91 4.90 8.75
C VAL A 141 -8.85 4.52 10.22
N ALA A 142 -9.94 3.99 10.80
CA ALA A 142 -9.94 3.59 12.20
C ALA A 142 -8.87 2.52 12.52
N ALA A 143 -8.61 1.58 11.61
CA ALA A 143 -7.57 0.58 11.79
C ALA A 143 -6.15 1.20 11.73
N LEU A 144 -5.90 2.09 10.78
CA LEU A 144 -4.61 2.80 10.66
C LEU A 144 -4.37 3.78 11.81
N SER A 145 -5.39 4.49 12.28
CA SER A 145 -5.28 5.38 13.44
C SER A 145 -4.91 4.62 14.71
N ARG A 146 -5.48 3.41 14.92
CA ARG A 146 -5.07 2.55 16.05
C ARG A 146 -3.65 2.02 15.89
N LEU A 147 -3.19 1.81 14.65
CA LEU A 147 -1.82 1.39 14.39
C LEU A 147 -0.84 2.51 14.74
N ALA A 148 -1.12 3.73 14.27
CA ALA A 148 -0.28 4.91 14.51
C ALA A 148 -0.26 5.34 16.00
N ALA A 149 -1.38 5.17 16.72
CA ALA A 149 -1.45 5.51 18.14
C ALA A 149 -0.62 4.56 19.05
N CYS A 150 -0.13 3.43 18.53
CA CYS A 150 0.77 2.55 19.29
C CYS A 150 2.23 3.02 19.31
N ASP A 151 2.60 4.07 18.55
CA ASP A 151 3.98 4.60 18.47
C ASP A 151 4.35 5.58 19.61
N ASP A 152 3.48 5.83 20.59
CA ASP A 152 3.79 6.67 21.77
C ASP A 152 4.66 5.94 22.83
N HIS A 153 5.70 5.21 22.42
CA HIS A 153 6.73 4.67 23.31
C HIS A 153 8.01 5.52 23.24
N PRO A 154 8.52 6.07 24.37
CA PRO A 154 9.81 6.75 24.37
C PRO A 154 10.95 5.78 24.03
N PRO A 155 12.06 6.25 23.44
CA PRO A 155 13.15 5.36 23.03
C PRO A 155 13.71 4.63 24.25
N GLU A 156 13.80 3.30 24.17
CA GLU A 156 14.48 2.50 25.18
C GLU A 156 15.93 3.00 25.34
N SER A 157 16.23 3.49 26.54
CA SER A 157 17.57 3.87 26.95
C SER A 157 18.47 2.64 26.89
N SER A 158 19.46 2.69 25.99
CA SER A 158 20.55 1.74 25.86
C SER A 158 21.41 1.75 27.13
N HIS A 159 21.13 0.83 28.06
CA HIS A 159 22.07 0.52 29.13
C HIS A 159 23.18 -0.40 28.58
N HIS A 160 24.35 0.21 28.43
CA HIS A 160 25.66 -0.42 28.36
C HIS A 160 25.80 -1.64 29.29
N ALA A 161 26.27 -2.75 28.74
CA ALA A 161 27.14 -3.67 29.46
C ALA A 161 28.11 -4.33 28.46
N ALA A 162 29.33 -3.80 28.39
CA ALA A 162 30.46 -4.52 27.80
C ALA A 162 31.01 -5.50 28.84
N PRO A 163 31.28 -6.78 28.50
CA PRO A 163 31.99 -7.66 29.40
C PRO A 163 33.50 -7.41 29.33
N ARG A 164 34.14 -7.53 30.50
CA ARG A 164 35.60 -7.52 30.70
C ARG A 164 36.25 -8.78 30.16
#